data_AF-A0A7M2C804-F1
#
_entry.id   AF-A0A7M2C804-F1
#
_cell.length_a   1.000
_cell.length_b   1.000
_cell.length_c   1.000
_cell.angle_alpha   90.00
_cell.angle_beta   90.00
_cell.angle_gamma   90.00
#
_symmetry.space_group_name_H-M   'P 1'
#
loop_
_entity.id
_entity.type
_entity.pdbx_description
1 polymer ?
#
loop_
_entity_poly.entity_id
_entity_poly.type
_entity_poly.pdbx_seq_one_letter_code
_entity_poly.pdbx_strand_id
1 'polypeptide(L)'
;MIGLVIALLVAAAGTAVALTQSAAQQRKDTLLEVKDQRLNDLAAARDKLQPAVNAYLAAYKKARNAPASRDQAVQDSKKELDDFRQAAEAARTSLQSVKAGLDSSEAVNTAVQQLEESHLGYFDYMEGLVESYPRFEGLFRADDAAGCNGLFVGNKAANLRERQQLLVKAAAPCREAANELRQSGNVAYEEFARTFDKRVADLEKHAEATAKSEESYEEFVRIKDDFVKKLADAEARNAPADEVLKIADDARELNSKIRANRSEFDFAAERYLDGVKGMPDLVDEVFTKNVTEDVKYYEAVIPLRVQLVKDVIDAELVE
;
A
#
# COMPACT_ATOMS: atom_id res chain seq x y z
N MET A 1 55.74 16.55 -54.56
CA MET A 1 54.94 15.62 -53.72
C MET A 1 54.97 15.96 -52.23
N ILE A 2 56.10 16.35 -51.64
CA ILE A 2 56.19 16.65 -50.18
C ILE A 2 55.27 17.80 -49.73
N GLY A 3 55.16 18.90 -50.51
CA GLY A 3 54.30 20.04 -50.15
C GLY A 3 52.80 19.76 -50.14
N LEU A 4 52.33 18.77 -50.91
CA LEU A 4 50.90 18.42 -50.99
C LEU A 4 50.46 17.56 -49.79
N VAL A 5 51.37 16.74 -49.26
CA VAL A 5 51.17 15.89 -48.06
C VAL A 5 51.11 16.76 -46.79
N ILE A 6 51.95 17.80 -46.70
CA ILE A 6 51.96 18.71 -45.56
C ILE A 6 50.68 19.57 -45.53
N ALA A 7 50.21 20.06 -46.67
CA ALA A 7 48.96 20.82 -46.75
C ALA A 7 47.72 19.99 -46.35
N LEU A 8 47.68 18.71 -46.72
CA LEU A 8 46.62 17.77 -46.32
C LEU A 8 46.67 17.43 -44.82
N LEU A 9 47.85 17.28 -44.23
CA LEU A 9 48.02 17.05 -42.79
C LEU A 9 47.63 18.27 -41.94
N VAL A 10 47.95 19.49 -42.39
CA VAL A 10 47.56 20.73 -41.70
C VAL A 10 46.06 21.00 -41.84
N ALA A 11 45.46 20.68 -43.00
CA ALA A 11 44.01 20.76 -43.17
C ALA A 11 43.26 19.72 -42.31
N ALA A 12 43.76 18.49 -42.24
CA ALA A 12 43.19 17.43 -41.39
C ALA A 12 43.37 17.70 -39.88
N ALA A 13 44.50 18.29 -39.47
CA ALA A 13 44.70 18.72 -38.09
C ALA A 13 43.83 19.94 -37.75
N GLY A 14 43.68 20.89 -38.67
CA GLY A 14 42.81 22.06 -38.50
C GLY A 14 41.33 21.69 -38.41
N THR A 15 40.85 20.72 -39.20
CA THR A 15 39.47 20.21 -39.08
C THR A 15 39.27 19.38 -37.82
N ALA A 16 40.25 18.57 -37.41
CA ALA A 16 40.17 17.83 -36.15
C ALA A 16 40.12 18.75 -34.92
N VAL A 17 40.92 19.82 -34.89
CA VAL A 17 40.92 20.82 -33.80
C VAL A 17 39.64 21.65 -33.78
N ALA A 18 39.09 22.01 -34.94
CA ALA A 18 37.81 22.72 -35.02
C ALA A 18 36.64 21.84 -34.54
N LEU A 19 36.64 20.55 -34.90
CA LEU A 19 35.62 19.58 -34.46
C LEU A 19 35.69 19.31 -32.94
N THR A 20 36.89 19.24 -32.35
CA THR A 20 37.04 19.06 -30.90
C THR A 20 36.66 20.31 -30.12
N GLN A 21 36.99 21.51 -30.63
CA GLN A 21 36.53 22.77 -30.02
C GLN A 21 35.01 22.93 -30.09
N SER A 22 34.37 22.59 -31.21
CA SER A 22 32.92 22.68 -31.33
C SER A 22 32.20 21.68 -30.41
N ALA A 23 32.73 20.45 -30.28
CA ALA A 23 32.19 19.45 -29.37
C ALA A 23 32.33 19.86 -27.89
N ALA A 24 33.49 20.40 -27.49
CA ALA A 24 33.70 20.88 -26.13
C ALA A 24 32.80 22.07 -25.77
N GLN A 25 32.63 23.02 -26.70
CA GLN A 25 31.72 24.15 -26.51
C GLN A 25 30.26 23.69 -26.43
N GLN A 26 29.83 22.79 -27.32
CA GLN A 26 28.47 22.24 -27.30
C GLN A 26 28.18 21.47 -26.01
N ARG A 27 29.17 20.74 -25.47
CA ARG A 27 29.06 20.07 -24.16
C ARG A 27 28.87 21.09 -23.04
N LYS A 28 29.69 22.15 -23.02
CA LYS A 28 29.59 23.23 -22.04
C LYS A 28 28.21 23.90 -22.07
N ASP A 29 27.73 24.24 -23.26
CA ASP A 29 26.43 24.87 -23.46
C ASP A 29 25.29 23.94 -22.98
N THR A 30 25.39 22.64 -23.26
CA THR A 30 24.42 21.64 -22.79
C THR A 30 24.39 21.54 -21.26
N LEU A 31 25.56 21.54 -20.61
CA LEU A 31 25.66 21.49 -19.15
C LEU A 31 25.03 22.73 -18.49
N LEU A 32 25.29 23.91 -19.04
CA LEU A 32 24.67 25.16 -18.59
C LEU A 32 23.15 25.14 -18.80
N GLU A 33 22.69 24.66 -19.96
CA GLU A 33 21.26 24.54 -20.26
C GLU A 33 20.55 23.58 -19.27
N VAL A 34 21.18 22.45 -18.93
CA VAL A 34 20.68 21.56 -17.89
C VAL A 34 20.57 22.28 -16.55
N LYS A 35 21.66 22.92 -16.12
CA LYS A 35 21.77 23.56 -14.81
C LYS A 35 20.76 24.70 -14.63
N ASP A 36 20.64 25.56 -15.64
CA ASP A 36 19.95 26.85 -15.54
C ASP A 36 18.51 26.80 -16.04
N GLN A 37 18.17 25.89 -16.97
CA GLN A 37 16.84 25.82 -17.59
C GLN A 37 16.15 24.48 -17.32
N ARG A 38 16.72 23.37 -17.76
CA ARG A 38 15.98 22.08 -17.78
C ARG A 38 15.66 21.55 -16.39
N LEU A 39 16.54 21.76 -15.40
CA LEU A 39 16.25 21.42 -14.00
C LEU A 39 15.13 22.29 -13.40
N ASN A 40 15.05 23.57 -13.79
CA ASN A 40 13.99 24.47 -13.34
C ASN A 40 12.64 24.11 -13.98
N ASP A 41 12.64 23.76 -15.27
CA ASP A 41 11.45 23.26 -15.96
C ASP A 41 10.93 21.96 -15.35
N LEU A 42 11.83 21.02 -15.03
CA LEU A 42 11.48 19.80 -14.31
C LEU A 42 10.86 20.10 -12.93
N ALA A 43 11.44 21.02 -12.16
CA ALA A 43 10.87 21.43 -10.88
C ALA A 43 9.46 22.02 -11.04
N ALA A 44 9.29 22.94 -11.99
CA ALA A 44 7.99 23.57 -12.27
C ALA A 44 6.93 22.58 -12.78
N ALA A 45 7.33 21.54 -13.52
CA ALA A 45 6.44 20.47 -13.94
C ALA A 45 6.07 19.56 -12.75
N ARG A 46 7.06 19.19 -11.91
CA ARG A 46 6.84 18.38 -10.69
C ARG A 46 5.85 19.06 -9.73
N ASP A 47 5.99 20.38 -9.54
CA ASP A 47 5.17 21.16 -8.60
C ASP A 47 3.67 21.17 -8.97
N LYS A 48 3.31 20.80 -10.20
CA LYS A 48 1.91 20.70 -10.64
C LYS A 48 1.26 19.35 -10.30
N LEU A 49 2.05 18.32 -9.98
CA LEU A 49 1.52 16.96 -9.79
C LEU A 49 0.65 16.85 -8.55
N GLN A 50 1.15 17.23 -7.38
CA GLN A 50 0.41 17.10 -6.13
C GLN A 50 -0.88 17.93 -6.11
N PRO A 51 -0.92 19.19 -6.62
CA PRO A 51 -2.19 19.90 -6.82
C PRO A 51 -3.18 19.15 -7.71
N ALA A 52 -2.72 18.55 -8.81
CA ALA A 52 -3.59 17.80 -9.72
C ALA A 52 -4.12 16.50 -9.07
N VAL A 53 -3.27 15.77 -8.33
CA VAL A 53 -3.69 14.63 -7.50
C VAL A 53 -4.78 15.07 -6.52
N ASN A 54 -4.55 16.12 -5.74
CA ASN A 54 -5.51 16.61 -4.76
C ASN A 54 -6.84 17.02 -5.41
N ALA A 55 -6.81 17.66 -6.58
CA ALA A 55 -7.99 18.01 -7.34
C ALA A 55 -8.79 16.77 -7.76
N TYR A 56 -8.12 15.75 -8.29
CA TYR A 56 -8.75 14.48 -8.66
C TYR A 56 -9.38 13.77 -7.44
N LEU A 57 -8.63 13.59 -6.35
CA LEU A 57 -9.13 12.91 -5.14
C LEU A 57 -10.35 13.62 -4.57
N ALA A 58 -10.34 14.96 -4.56
CA ALA A 58 -11.48 15.77 -4.11
C ALA A 58 -12.68 15.66 -5.05
N ALA A 59 -12.48 15.71 -6.37
CA ALA A 59 -13.54 15.56 -7.36
C ALA A 59 -14.18 14.17 -7.28
N TYR A 60 -13.37 13.12 -7.21
CA TYR A 60 -13.84 11.74 -7.07
C TYR A 60 -14.64 11.56 -5.77
N LYS A 61 -14.11 12.03 -4.63
CA LYS A 61 -14.82 11.96 -3.34
C LYS A 61 -16.15 12.71 -3.38
N LYS A 62 -16.18 13.89 -4.01
CA LYS A 62 -17.42 14.66 -4.19
C LYS A 62 -18.44 13.89 -5.04
N ALA A 63 -18.00 13.25 -6.12
CA ALA A 63 -18.87 12.42 -6.95
C ALA A 63 -19.41 11.21 -6.19
N ARG A 64 -18.59 10.57 -5.34
CA ARG A 64 -18.98 9.43 -4.49
C ARG A 64 -19.86 9.80 -3.28
N ASN A 65 -19.99 11.08 -2.93
CA ASN A 65 -20.92 11.54 -1.90
C ASN A 65 -22.38 11.61 -2.41
N ALA A 66 -22.59 11.60 -3.72
CA ALA A 66 -23.89 11.31 -4.32
C ALA A 66 -24.11 9.78 -4.37
N PRO A 67 -25.34 9.26 -4.53
CA PRO A 67 -25.61 7.83 -4.77
C PRO A 67 -25.15 7.38 -6.18
N ALA A 68 -24.02 7.90 -6.65
CA ALA A 68 -23.39 7.56 -7.92
C ALA A 68 -22.57 6.28 -7.75
N SER A 69 -22.67 5.36 -8.71
CA SER A 69 -21.81 4.17 -8.76
C SER A 69 -20.34 4.55 -8.89
N ARG A 70 -19.44 3.59 -8.64
CA ARG A 70 -17.99 3.76 -8.87
C ARG A 70 -17.71 4.30 -10.27
N ASP A 71 -18.32 3.69 -11.29
CA ASP A 71 -18.11 4.05 -12.70
C ASP A 71 -18.63 5.45 -13.01
N GLN A 72 -19.77 5.84 -12.45
CA GLN A 72 -20.28 7.21 -12.61
C GLN A 72 -19.35 8.22 -11.95
N ALA A 73 -18.83 7.93 -10.75
CA ALA A 73 -17.87 8.81 -10.09
C ALA A 73 -16.56 8.96 -10.87
N VAL A 74 -16.09 7.88 -11.52
CA VAL A 74 -14.94 7.94 -12.45
C VAL A 74 -15.25 8.85 -13.64
N GLN A 75 -16.46 8.77 -14.21
CA GLN A 75 -16.86 9.64 -15.31
C GLN A 75 -16.97 11.11 -14.88
N ASP A 76 -17.56 11.37 -13.71
CA ASP A 76 -17.78 12.72 -13.19
C ASP A 76 -16.48 13.42 -12.78
N SER A 77 -15.43 12.65 -12.45
CA SER A 77 -14.08 13.14 -12.13
C SER A 77 -13.08 13.01 -13.28
N LYS A 78 -13.56 12.63 -14.48
CA LYS A 78 -12.71 12.35 -15.64
C LYS A 78 -11.85 13.56 -16.03
N LYS A 79 -12.39 14.77 -15.92
CA LYS A 79 -11.64 15.99 -16.27
C LYS A 79 -10.39 16.11 -15.40
N GLU A 80 -10.54 16.02 -14.08
CA GLU A 80 -9.43 16.16 -13.14
C GLU A 80 -8.43 14.99 -13.27
N LEU A 81 -8.90 13.80 -13.66
CA LEU A 81 -8.01 12.68 -14.00
C LEU A 81 -7.18 12.96 -15.25
N ASP A 82 -7.80 13.52 -16.31
CA ASP A 82 -7.10 13.87 -17.54
C ASP A 82 -6.11 15.03 -17.32
N ASP A 83 -6.47 16.02 -16.48
CA ASP A 83 -5.58 17.10 -16.05
C ASP A 83 -4.36 16.55 -15.27
N PHE A 84 -4.57 15.57 -14.39
CA PHE A 84 -3.48 14.87 -13.70
C PHE A 84 -2.55 14.15 -14.68
N ARG A 85 -3.10 13.38 -15.63
CA ARG A 85 -2.30 12.66 -16.64
C ARG A 85 -1.47 13.63 -17.49
N GLN A 86 -2.03 14.78 -17.85
CA GLN A 86 -1.30 15.80 -18.57
C GLN A 86 -0.12 16.36 -17.75
N ALA A 87 -0.32 16.57 -16.44
CA ALA A 87 0.75 17.01 -15.54
C ALA A 87 1.86 15.95 -15.40
N ALA A 88 1.48 14.66 -15.27
CA ALA A 88 2.40 13.53 -15.22
C ALA A 88 3.25 13.42 -16.50
N GLU A 89 2.62 13.48 -17.67
CA GLU A 89 3.31 13.45 -18.96
C GLU A 89 4.27 14.62 -19.14
N ALA A 90 3.87 15.83 -18.73
CA ALA A 90 4.73 17.01 -18.78
C ALA A 90 5.95 16.87 -17.86
N ALA A 91 5.77 16.28 -16.68
CA ALA A 91 6.86 16.03 -15.74
C ALA A 91 7.84 14.96 -16.27
N ARG A 92 7.33 13.87 -16.85
CA ARG A 92 8.14 12.83 -17.50
C ARG A 92 8.91 13.39 -18.71
N THR A 93 8.26 14.20 -19.54
CA THR A 93 8.90 14.88 -20.67
C THR A 93 10.02 15.80 -20.20
N SER A 94 9.78 16.61 -19.16
CA SER A 94 10.80 17.50 -18.59
C SER A 94 11.99 16.74 -18.01
N LEU A 95 11.73 15.57 -17.40
CA LEU A 95 12.80 14.69 -16.91
C LEU A 95 13.64 14.12 -18.06
N GLN A 96 13.00 13.72 -19.16
CA GLN A 96 13.72 13.30 -20.37
C GLN A 96 14.58 14.42 -20.95
N SER A 97 14.11 15.67 -20.92
CA SER A 97 14.89 16.83 -21.37
C SER A 97 16.17 17.02 -20.57
N VAL A 98 16.17 16.78 -19.25
CA VAL A 98 17.39 16.82 -18.41
C VAL A 98 18.46 15.85 -18.92
N LYS A 99 18.05 14.69 -19.44
CA LYS A 99 18.96 13.65 -19.97
C LYS A 99 19.35 13.87 -21.44
N ALA A 100 18.55 14.62 -22.20
CA ALA A 100 18.67 14.68 -23.64
C ALA A 100 20.00 15.32 -24.09
N GLY A 101 20.81 14.55 -24.84
CA GLY A 101 22.09 15.03 -25.36
C GLY A 101 23.16 15.26 -24.28
N LEU A 102 22.95 14.74 -23.07
CA LEU A 102 23.92 14.82 -21.98
C LEU A 102 25.02 13.77 -22.19
N ASP A 103 26.10 14.16 -22.86
CA ASP A 103 27.35 13.39 -22.91
C ASP A 103 28.37 14.08 -21.99
N SER A 104 28.46 13.61 -20.75
CA SER A 104 29.30 14.22 -19.72
C SER A 104 30.08 13.21 -18.88
N SER A 105 30.81 13.69 -17.87
CA SER A 105 31.60 12.87 -16.98
C SER A 105 30.74 11.88 -16.21
N GLU A 106 31.39 10.83 -15.72
CA GLU A 106 30.76 9.80 -14.90
C GLU A 106 30.07 10.40 -13.66
N ALA A 107 30.66 11.44 -13.05
CA ALA A 107 30.08 12.13 -11.90
C ALA A 107 28.75 12.82 -12.25
N VAL A 108 28.69 13.56 -13.35
CA VAL A 108 27.47 14.23 -13.82
C VAL A 108 26.40 13.21 -14.19
N ASN A 109 26.76 12.16 -14.94
CA ASN A 109 25.83 11.12 -15.35
C ASN A 109 25.25 10.37 -14.14
N THR A 110 26.07 10.07 -13.13
CA THR A 110 25.64 9.42 -11.89
C THR A 110 24.66 10.29 -11.09
N ALA A 111 24.96 11.58 -10.93
CA ALA A 111 24.07 12.50 -10.22
C ALA A 111 22.72 12.65 -10.93
N VAL A 112 22.72 12.73 -12.27
CA VAL A 112 21.50 12.79 -13.09
C VAL A 112 20.71 11.49 -13.00
N GLN A 113 21.36 10.33 -12.99
CA GLN A 113 20.69 9.04 -12.79
C GLN A 113 20.00 8.97 -11.42
N GLN A 114 20.68 9.38 -10.35
CA GLN A 114 20.07 9.43 -9.03
C GLN A 114 18.87 10.39 -9.02
N LEU A 115 18.98 11.57 -9.63
CA LEU A 115 17.85 12.48 -9.76
C LEU A 115 16.66 11.82 -10.49
N GLU A 116 16.93 11.14 -11.60
CA GLU A 116 15.93 10.39 -12.37
C GLU A 116 15.23 9.33 -11.52
N GLU A 117 15.98 8.49 -10.79
CA GLU A 117 15.40 7.45 -9.93
C GLU A 117 14.43 8.03 -8.90
N SER A 118 14.75 9.17 -8.29
CA SER A 118 13.85 9.84 -7.34
C SER A 118 12.61 10.41 -8.00
N HIS A 119 12.75 11.02 -9.17
CA HIS A 119 11.61 11.60 -9.88
C HIS A 119 10.68 10.52 -10.43
N LEU A 120 11.22 9.46 -11.03
CA LEU A 120 10.41 8.32 -11.49
C LEU A 120 9.68 7.66 -10.32
N GLY A 121 10.36 7.43 -9.19
CA GLY A 121 9.71 6.91 -7.98
C GLY A 121 8.56 7.80 -7.50
N TYR A 122 8.74 9.13 -7.51
CA TYR A 122 7.68 10.07 -7.16
C TYR A 122 6.52 10.10 -8.17
N PHE A 123 6.81 10.02 -9.47
CA PHE A 123 5.79 10.01 -10.52
C PHE A 123 4.96 8.73 -10.46
N ASP A 124 5.63 7.57 -10.40
CA ASP A 124 4.99 6.26 -10.28
C ASP A 124 4.14 6.20 -9.00
N TYR A 125 4.65 6.76 -7.89
CA TYR A 125 3.92 6.85 -6.62
C TYR A 125 2.61 7.64 -6.76
N MET A 126 2.65 8.82 -7.40
CA MET A 126 1.49 9.69 -7.59
C MET A 126 0.48 9.10 -8.58
N GLU A 127 0.96 8.47 -9.65
CA GLU A 127 0.12 7.75 -10.61
C GLU A 127 -0.61 6.59 -9.93
N GLY A 128 0.11 5.75 -9.18
CA GLY A 128 -0.50 4.66 -8.42
C GLY A 128 -1.53 5.16 -7.39
N LEU A 129 -1.25 6.29 -6.74
CA LEU A 129 -2.18 6.92 -5.77
C LEU A 129 -3.50 7.30 -6.43
N VAL A 130 -3.44 7.91 -7.62
CA VAL A 130 -4.61 8.37 -8.39
C VAL A 130 -5.35 7.20 -9.02
N GLU A 131 -4.66 6.32 -9.74
CA GLU A 131 -5.29 5.26 -10.52
C GLU A 131 -5.95 4.19 -9.65
N SER A 132 -5.43 3.98 -8.44
CA SER A 132 -5.96 2.99 -7.50
C SER A 132 -6.92 3.57 -6.45
N TYR A 133 -7.06 4.90 -6.38
CA TYR A 133 -7.95 5.55 -5.41
C TYR A 133 -9.41 5.07 -5.48
N PRO A 134 -10.04 4.88 -6.68
CA PRO A 134 -11.40 4.35 -6.75
C PRO A 134 -11.58 2.99 -6.06
N ARG A 135 -10.55 2.13 -6.12
CA ARG A 135 -10.58 0.80 -5.48
C ARG A 135 -10.42 0.94 -3.96
N PHE A 136 -9.52 1.82 -3.53
CA PHE A 136 -9.29 2.09 -2.11
C PHE A 136 -10.54 2.70 -1.45
N GLU A 137 -11.10 3.76 -2.03
CA GLU A 137 -12.31 4.44 -1.50
C GLU A 137 -13.54 3.51 -1.50
N GLY A 138 -13.66 2.67 -2.54
CA GLY A 138 -14.76 1.72 -2.68
C GLY A 138 -14.72 0.54 -1.71
N LEU A 139 -13.57 0.25 -1.09
CA LEU A 139 -13.33 -1.00 -0.35
C LEU A 139 -14.42 -1.33 0.68
N PHE A 140 -14.85 -0.35 1.47
CA PHE A 140 -15.85 -0.53 2.53
C PHE A 140 -17.26 -0.08 2.16
N ARG A 141 -17.47 0.32 0.91
CA ARG A 141 -18.77 0.84 0.49
C ARG A 141 -19.72 -0.29 0.14
N ALA A 142 -20.95 -0.18 0.64
CA ALA A 142 -21.96 -1.22 0.48
C ALA A 142 -22.42 -1.41 -0.97
N ASP A 143 -22.25 -0.38 -1.81
CA ASP A 143 -22.59 -0.37 -3.24
C ASP A 143 -21.42 -0.81 -4.14
N ASP A 144 -20.26 -1.14 -3.57
CA ASP A 144 -19.10 -1.63 -4.32
C ASP A 144 -19.01 -3.17 -4.30
N ALA A 145 -18.31 -3.74 -5.28
CA ALA A 145 -18.13 -5.18 -5.43
C ALA A 145 -17.34 -5.79 -4.27
N ALA A 146 -16.38 -5.04 -3.72
CA ALA A 146 -15.58 -5.47 -2.57
C ALA A 146 -16.43 -5.53 -1.29
N GLY A 147 -17.26 -4.50 -1.04
CA GLY A 147 -18.28 -4.51 0.01
C GLY A 147 -17.78 -4.95 1.40
N CYS A 148 -16.62 -4.48 1.84
CA CYS A 148 -15.94 -5.00 3.03
C CYS A 148 -16.59 -4.64 4.36
N ASN A 149 -17.70 -3.89 4.34
CA ASN A 149 -18.52 -3.66 5.52
C ASN A 149 -19.06 -4.99 6.12
N GLY A 150 -19.16 -6.05 5.31
CA GLY A 150 -19.50 -7.40 5.76
C GLY A 150 -18.49 -8.04 6.73
N LEU A 151 -17.26 -7.50 6.86
CA LEU A 151 -16.31 -7.97 7.87
C LEU A 151 -16.75 -7.66 9.31
N PHE A 152 -17.63 -6.66 9.48
CA PHE A 152 -18.15 -6.21 10.77
C PHE A 152 -19.48 -6.91 11.14
N VAL A 153 -19.57 -8.22 10.96
CA VAL A 153 -20.76 -9.10 11.16
C VAL A 153 -21.22 -9.24 12.62
N GLY A 154 -21.35 -8.13 13.33
CA GLY A 154 -21.72 -8.08 14.74
C GLY A 154 -23.17 -8.43 15.02
N ASN A 155 -24.11 -7.83 14.27
CA ASN A 155 -25.49 -7.66 14.72
C ASN A 155 -26.54 -8.51 13.98
N LYS A 156 -26.13 -9.39 13.06
CA LYS A 156 -27.05 -10.18 12.21
C LYS A 156 -27.00 -11.69 12.42
N ALA A 157 -25.99 -12.21 13.12
CA ALA A 157 -25.83 -13.64 13.36
C ALA A 157 -26.56 -14.08 14.64
N ALA A 158 -27.19 -15.26 14.62
CA ALA A 158 -27.86 -15.86 15.77
C ALA A 158 -26.88 -16.52 16.76
N ASN A 159 -25.72 -16.96 16.29
CA ASN A 159 -24.65 -17.57 17.09
C ASN A 159 -23.26 -17.30 16.48
N LEU A 160 -22.19 -17.73 17.14
CA LEU A 160 -20.81 -17.44 16.70
C LEU A 160 -20.40 -18.25 15.48
N ARG A 161 -20.96 -19.45 15.30
CA ARG A 161 -20.74 -20.24 14.07
C ARG A 161 -21.31 -19.53 12.84
N GLU A 162 -22.52 -19.00 12.92
CA GLU A 162 -23.11 -18.21 11.84
C GLU A 162 -22.32 -16.93 11.58
N ARG A 163 -21.88 -16.22 12.64
CA ARG A 163 -21.01 -15.05 12.50
C ARG A 163 -19.73 -15.41 11.73
N GLN A 164 -19.08 -16.52 12.09
CA GLN A 164 -17.86 -16.98 11.44
C GLN A 164 -18.11 -17.28 9.95
N GLN A 165 -19.22 -17.96 9.61
CA GLN A 165 -19.56 -18.25 8.21
C GLN A 165 -19.84 -16.98 7.40
N LEU A 166 -20.57 -16.02 7.97
CA LEU A 166 -20.83 -14.73 7.33
C LEU A 166 -19.54 -13.94 7.12
N LEU A 167 -18.62 -13.99 8.09
CA LEU A 167 -17.32 -13.34 7.98
C LEU A 167 -16.48 -13.94 6.85
N VAL A 168 -16.38 -15.27 6.78
CA VAL A 168 -15.63 -15.96 5.70
C VAL A 168 -16.20 -15.60 4.33
N LYS A 169 -17.53 -15.53 4.22
CA LYS A 169 -18.19 -15.11 2.97
C LYS A 169 -17.86 -13.66 2.60
N ALA A 170 -17.77 -12.76 3.58
CA ALA A 170 -17.38 -11.37 3.37
C ALA A 170 -15.86 -11.20 3.11
N ALA A 171 -15.03 -12.09 3.65
CA ALA A 171 -13.58 -11.99 3.52
C ALA A 171 -13.07 -12.23 2.09
N ALA A 172 -13.72 -13.12 1.33
CA ALA A 172 -13.31 -13.44 -0.04
C ALA A 172 -13.19 -12.21 -0.98
N PRO A 173 -14.25 -11.40 -1.19
CA PRO A 173 -14.14 -10.20 -2.03
C PRO A 173 -13.18 -9.15 -1.46
N CYS A 174 -13.03 -9.08 -0.13
CA CYS A 174 -12.07 -8.18 0.50
C CYS A 174 -10.61 -8.54 0.20
N ARG A 175 -10.29 -9.83 0.18
CA ARG A 175 -8.95 -10.30 -0.19
C ARG A 175 -8.63 -10.04 -1.66
N GLU A 176 -9.62 -10.22 -2.53
CA GLU A 176 -9.48 -9.90 -3.95
C GLU A 176 -9.19 -8.40 -4.13
N ALA A 177 -10.00 -7.53 -3.51
CA ALA A 177 -9.77 -6.09 -3.54
C ALA A 177 -8.41 -5.69 -2.94
N ALA A 178 -7.97 -6.33 -1.85
CA ALA A 178 -6.64 -6.12 -1.29
C ALA A 178 -5.54 -6.55 -2.28
N ASN A 179 -5.69 -7.68 -2.96
CA ASN A 179 -4.72 -8.13 -3.96
C ASN A 179 -4.65 -7.19 -5.17
N GLU A 180 -5.76 -6.58 -5.58
CA GLU A 180 -5.74 -5.53 -6.59
C GLU A 180 -4.99 -4.28 -6.11
N LEU A 181 -5.22 -3.84 -4.86
CA LEU A 181 -4.50 -2.70 -4.28
C LEU A 181 -2.99 -2.97 -4.13
N ARG A 182 -2.58 -4.22 -3.91
CA ARG A 182 -1.16 -4.62 -3.93
C ARG A 182 -0.48 -4.46 -5.28
N GLN A 183 -1.24 -4.30 -6.36
CA GLN A 183 -0.74 -4.11 -7.71
C GLN A 183 -0.81 -2.63 -8.13
N SER A 184 -1.09 -1.72 -7.18
CA SER A 184 -1.29 -0.29 -7.46
C SER A 184 -0.01 0.45 -7.85
N GLY A 185 1.18 -0.08 -7.52
CA GLY A 185 2.44 0.65 -7.64
C GLY A 185 2.59 1.79 -6.62
N ASN A 186 1.60 1.98 -5.73
CA ASN A 186 1.65 2.94 -4.64
C ASN A 186 1.94 2.23 -3.33
N VAL A 187 3.13 2.47 -2.77
CA VAL A 187 3.61 1.78 -1.56
C VAL A 187 2.65 1.89 -0.39
N ALA A 188 2.02 3.05 -0.17
CA ALA A 188 1.04 3.23 0.91
C ALA A 188 -0.19 2.31 0.76
N TYR A 189 -0.73 2.16 -0.47
CA TYR A 189 -1.82 1.21 -0.73
C TYR A 189 -1.36 -0.25 -0.66
N GLU A 190 -0.14 -0.55 -1.10
CA GLU A 190 0.41 -1.90 -1.01
C GLU A 190 0.59 -2.35 0.46
N GLU A 191 1.13 -1.47 1.30
CA GLU A 191 1.30 -1.71 2.74
C GLU A 191 -0.04 -1.82 3.47
N PHE A 192 -0.98 -0.92 3.16
CA PHE A 192 -2.36 -1.02 3.62
C PHE A 192 -2.96 -2.38 3.27
N ALA A 193 -2.86 -2.82 2.01
CA ALA A 193 -3.44 -4.07 1.54
C ALA A 193 -2.79 -5.32 2.16
N ARG A 194 -1.47 -5.29 2.41
CA ARG A 194 -0.77 -6.34 3.18
C ARG A 194 -1.31 -6.44 4.60
N THR A 195 -1.42 -5.30 5.28
CA THR A 195 -1.89 -5.23 6.67
C THR A 195 -3.37 -5.59 6.79
N PHE A 196 -4.19 -5.12 5.86
CA PHE A 196 -5.62 -5.39 5.80
C PHE A 196 -5.92 -6.88 5.60
N ASP A 197 -5.28 -7.54 4.62
CA ASP A 197 -5.44 -8.98 4.39
C ASP A 197 -5.01 -9.82 5.61
N LYS A 198 -3.90 -9.44 6.25
CA LYS A 198 -3.49 -10.05 7.52
C LYS A 198 -4.56 -9.88 8.59
N ARG A 199 -5.15 -8.68 8.72
CA ARG A 199 -6.22 -8.41 9.68
C ARG A 199 -7.47 -9.24 9.40
N VAL A 200 -7.83 -9.41 8.14
CA VAL A 200 -8.93 -10.29 7.71
C VAL A 200 -8.64 -11.75 8.08
N ALA A 201 -7.42 -12.24 7.84
CA ALA A 201 -7.03 -13.59 8.23
C ALA A 201 -7.06 -13.79 9.75
N ASP A 202 -6.60 -12.82 10.53
CA ASP A 202 -6.67 -12.85 12.00
C ASP A 202 -8.14 -12.85 12.48
N LEU A 203 -9.01 -12.05 11.86
CA LEU A 203 -10.44 -12.03 12.15
C LEU A 203 -11.10 -13.40 11.91
N GLU A 204 -10.83 -14.05 10.78
CA GLU A 204 -11.33 -15.41 10.49
C GLU A 204 -10.83 -16.43 11.51
N LYS A 205 -9.53 -16.41 11.81
CA LYS A 205 -8.91 -17.31 12.77
C LYS A 205 -9.56 -17.19 14.16
N HIS A 206 -9.73 -15.97 14.63
CA HIS A 206 -10.32 -15.72 15.94
C HIS A 206 -11.82 -16.00 15.97
N ALA A 207 -12.55 -15.70 14.88
CA ALA A 207 -13.96 -16.08 14.75
C ALA A 207 -14.13 -17.61 14.83
N GLU A 208 -13.31 -18.39 14.13
CA GLU A 208 -13.34 -19.86 14.18
C GLU A 208 -13.07 -20.40 15.59
N ALA A 209 -12.07 -19.86 16.29
CA ALA A 209 -11.78 -20.25 17.66
C ALA A 209 -12.97 -19.97 18.59
N THR A 210 -13.56 -18.78 18.51
CA THR A 210 -14.73 -18.44 19.34
C THR A 210 -15.96 -19.30 19.03
N ALA A 211 -16.19 -19.64 17.75
CA ALA A 211 -17.29 -20.53 17.34
C ALA A 211 -17.11 -21.96 17.88
N LYS A 212 -15.91 -22.54 17.75
CA LYS A 212 -15.60 -23.87 18.31
C LYS A 212 -15.76 -23.90 19.83
N SER A 213 -15.37 -22.83 20.52
CA SER A 213 -15.50 -22.75 21.96
C SER A 213 -16.94 -22.63 22.44
N GLU A 214 -17.82 -21.97 21.68
CA GLU A 214 -19.27 -21.96 21.91
C GLU A 214 -19.88 -23.35 21.71
N GLU A 215 -19.53 -24.06 20.64
CA GLU A 215 -19.98 -25.44 20.40
C GLU A 215 -19.53 -26.39 21.51
N SER A 216 -18.28 -26.26 21.96
CA SER A 216 -17.74 -27.04 23.07
C SER A 216 -18.46 -26.75 24.39
N TYR A 217 -18.93 -25.51 24.60
CA TYR A 217 -19.71 -25.16 25.78
C TYR A 217 -21.05 -25.93 25.83
N GLU A 218 -21.76 -26.04 24.71
CA GLU A 218 -22.99 -26.85 24.65
C GLU A 218 -22.72 -28.33 24.98
N GLU A 219 -21.60 -28.88 24.50
CA GLU A 219 -21.18 -30.24 24.84
C GLU A 219 -20.86 -30.39 26.33
N PHE A 220 -20.12 -29.44 26.94
CA PHE A 220 -19.81 -29.47 28.36
C PHE A 220 -21.05 -29.44 29.24
N VAL A 221 -22.07 -28.67 28.85
CA VAL A 221 -23.36 -28.65 29.57
C VAL A 221 -24.00 -30.04 29.55
N ARG A 222 -24.03 -30.72 28.40
CA ARG A 222 -24.58 -32.08 28.28
C ARG A 222 -23.81 -33.10 29.12
N ILE A 223 -22.47 -33.08 29.07
CA ILE A 223 -21.63 -34.00 29.85
C ILE A 223 -21.80 -33.74 31.36
N LYS A 224 -21.85 -32.47 31.77
CA LYS A 224 -22.13 -32.10 33.17
C LYS A 224 -23.48 -32.63 33.63
N ASP A 225 -24.54 -32.50 32.82
CA ASP A 225 -25.87 -33.03 33.15
C ASP A 225 -25.87 -34.57 33.23
N ASP A 226 -25.08 -35.25 32.40
CA ASP A 226 -24.88 -36.72 32.46
C ASP A 226 -24.16 -37.14 33.76
N PHE A 227 -23.12 -36.43 34.18
CA PHE A 227 -22.46 -36.70 35.47
C PHE A 227 -23.39 -36.49 36.65
N VAL A 228 -24.24 -35.46 36.64
CA VAL A 228 -25.25 -35.23 37.68
C VAL A 228 -26.22 -36.40 37.76
N LYS A 229 -26.68 -36.92 36.60
CA LYS A 229 -27.55 -38.11 36.56
C LYS A 229 -26.85 -39.38 37.05
N LYS A 230 -25.62 -39.63 36.62
CA LYS A 230 -24.81 -40.79 37.05
C LYS A 230 -24.57 -40.78 38.55
N LEU A 231 -24.29 -39.60 39.12
CA LEU A 231 -24.11 -39.45 40.56
C LEU A 231 -25.40 -39.74 41.31
N ALA A 232 -26.54 -39.19 40.86
CA ALA A 232 -27.84 -39.44 41.48
C ALA A 232 -28.25 -40.92 41.41
N ASP A 233 -27.99 -41.60 40.29
CA ASP A 233 -28.22 -43.06 40.16
C ASP A 233 -27.32 -43.86 41.12
N ALA A 234 -26.03 -43.54 41.15
CA ALA A 234 -25.06 -44.18 42.05
C ALA A 234 -25.46 -44.03 43.52
N GLU A 235 -25.91 -42.84 43.94
CA GLU A 235 -26.44 -42.57 45.27
C GLU A 235 -27.70 -43.41 45.55
N ALA A 236 -28.65 -43.44 44.62
CA ALA A 236 -29.92 -44.17 44.79
C ALA A 236 -29.73 -45.68 44.99
N ARG A 237 -28.70 -46.27 44.37
CA ARG A 237 -28.40 -47.71 44.49
C ARG A 237 -27.30 -48.06 45.49
N ASN A 238 -26.80 -47.10 46.27
CA ASN A 238 -25.67 -47.28 47.19
C ASN A 238 -24.44 -47.87 46.50
N ALA A 239 -24.03 -47.25 45.39
CA ALA A 239 -22.89 -47.69 44.59
C ALA A 239 -21.59 -47.78 45.42
N PRO A 240 -20.68 -48.68 45.04
CA PRO A 240 -19.33 -48.75 45.61
C PRO A 240 -18.56 -47.41 45.53
N ALA A 241 -17.68 -47.18 46.51
CA ALA A 241 -16.94 -45.92 46.63
C ALA A 241 -15.98 -45.65 45.46
N ASP A 242 -15.43 -46.69 44.85
CA ASP A 242 -14.56 -46.60 43.66
C ASP A 242 -15.32 -46.06 42.43
N GLU A 243 -16.59 -46.42 42.29
CA GLU A 243 -17.44 -45.89 41.22
C GLU A 243 -17.72 -44.39 41.41
N VAL A 244 -18.05 -43.97 42.64
CA VAL A 244 -18.27 -42.55 42.96
C VAL A 244 -17.00 -41.73 42.77
N LEU A 245 -15.84 -42.29 43.14
CA LEU A 245 -14.53 -41.66 42.92
C LEU A 245 -14.25 -41.45 41.43
N LYS A 246 -14.56 -42.44 40.59
CA LYS A 246 -14.39 -42.31 39.14
C LYS A 246 -15.25 -41.19 38.55
N ILE A 247 -16.51 -41.07 38.96
CA ILE A 247 -17.39 -39.97 38.54
C ILE A 247 -16.79 -38.61 38.95
N ALA A 248 -16.22 -38.52 40.16
CA ALA A 248 -15.58 -37.30 40.63
C ALA A 248 -14.31 -36.95 39.84
N ASP A 249 -13.50 -37.93 39.47
CA ASP A 249 -12.30 -37.73 38.64
C ASP A 249 -12.66 -37.31 37.21
N ASP A 250 -13.63 -37.96 36.58
CA ASP A 250 -14.14 -37.59 35.26
C ASP A 250 -14.70 -36.14 35.28
N ALA A 251 -15.38 -35.74 36.36
CA ALA A 251 -15.87 -34.37 36.54
C ALA A 251 -14.73 -33.35 36.73
N ARG A 252 -13.63 -33.71 37.41
CA ARG A 252 -12.43 -32.85 37.52
C ARG A 252 -11.75 -32.67 36.17
N GLU A 253 -11.69 -33.74 35.36
CA GLU A 253 -11.16 -33.66 34.00
C GLU A 253 -12.02 -32.72 33.14
N LEU A 254 -13.35 -32.87 33.18
CA LEU A 254 -14.28 -31.97 32.49
C LEU A 254 -14.08 -30.51 32.92
N ASN A 255 -13.96 -30.23 34.23
CA ASN A 255 -13.73 -28.87 34.73
C ASN A 255 -12.40 -28.29 34.20
N SER A 256 -11.37 -29.13 34.05
CA SER A 256 -10.10 -28.71 33.46
C SER A 256 -10.25 -28.35 31.98
N LYS A 257 -11.02 -29.14 31.22
CA LYS A 257 -11.37 -28.84 29.82
C LYS A 257 -12.19 -27.56 29.68
N ILE A 258 -13.17 -27.34 30.56
CA ILE A 258 -13.98 -26.11 30.59
C ILE A 258 -13.09 -24.88 30.82
N ARG A 259 -12.14 -24.94 31.76
CA ARG A 259 -11.21 -23.83 32.02
C ARG A 259 -10.32 -23.53 30.83
N ALA A 260 -9.77 -24.57 30.18
CA ALA A 260 -8.96 -24.42 28.98
C ALA A 260 -9.76 -23.78 27.84
N ASN A 261 -10.97 -24.28 27.56
CA ASN A 261 -11.85 -23.74 26.53
C ASN A 261 -12.24 -22.28 26.80
N ARG A 262 -12.55 -21.91 28.05
CA ARG A 262 -12.83 -20.52 28.41
C ARG A 262 -11.63 -19.62 28.16
N SER A 263 -10.43 -20.06 28.53
CA SER A 263 -9.21 -19.29 28.29
C SER A 263 -8.95 -19.07 26.79
N GLU A 264 -9.21 -20.07 25.96
CA GLU A 264 -9.08 -19.96 24.50
C GLU A 264 -10.14 -19.01 23.91
N PHE A 265 -11.38 -19.13 24.37
CA PHE A 265 -12.47 -18.23 23.99
C PHE A 265 -12.14 -16.78 24.33
N ASP A 266 -11.77 -16.49 25.57
CA ASP A 266 -11.48 -15.13 26.04
C ASP A 266 -10.32 -14.52 25.24
N PHE A 267 -9.24 -15.30 25.01
CA PHE A 267 -8.09 -14.89 24.19
C PHE A 267 -8.47 -14.55 22.74
N ALA A 268 -9.32 -15.37 22.12
CA ALA A 268 -9.74 -15.20 20.74
C ALA A 268 -10.77 -14.06 20.60
N ALA A 269 -11.72 -13.96 21.52
CA ALA A 269 -12.74 -12.93 21.54
C ALA A 269 -12.14 -11.53 21.68
N GLU A 270 -11.16 -11.36 22.58
CA GLU A 270 -10.42 -10.10 22.75
C GLU A 270 -9.76 -9.67 21.43
N ARG A 271 -9.00 -10.57 20.80
CA ARG A 271 -8.29 -10.28 19.54
C ARG A 271 -9.23 -10.07 18.36
N TYR A 272 -10.36 -10.77 18.32
CA TYR A 272 -11.41 -10.52 17.34
C TYR A 272 -11.97 -9.09 17.49
N LEU A 273 -12.29 -8.68 18.72
CA LEU A 273 -12.83 -7.35 18.99
C LEU A 273 -11.81 -6.24 18.70
N ASP A 274 -10.56 -6.43 19.10
CA ASP A 274 -9.46 -5.52 18.71
C ASP A 274 -9.33 -5.47 17.19
N GLY A 275 -9.44 -6.65 16.56
CA GLY A 275 -9.62 -6.88 15.12
C GLY A 275 -10.50 -5.85 14.45
N VAL A 276 -11.75 -5.89 14.88
CA VAL A 276 -12.85 -5.05 14.38
C VAL A 276 -12.61 -3.57 14.71
N LYS A 277 -12.19 -3.25 15.94
CA LYS A 277 -12.01 -1.87 16.39
C LYS A 277 -10.86 -1.13 15.70
N GLY A 278 -9.78 -1.83 15.34
CA GLY A 278 -8.62 -1.22 14.69
C GLY A 278 -8.72 -1.11 13.16
N MET A 279 -9.77 -1.65 12.55
CA MET A 279 -9.93 -1.59 11.09
C MET A 279 -10.15 -0.16 10.56
N PRO A 280 -10.97 0.70 11.20
CA PRO A 280 -11.11 2.10 10.79
C PRO A 280 -9.77 2.86 10.83
N ASP A 281 -8.99 2.68 11.91
CA ASP A 281 -7.70 3.33 12.07
C ASP A 281 -6.75 2.97 10.91
N LEU A 282 -6.75 1.69 10.48
CA LEU A 282 -5.95 1.24 9.35
C LEU A 282 -6.30 1.96 8.04
N VAL A 283 -7.58 2.27 7.82
CA VAL A 283 -8.04 3.01 6.63
C VAL A 283 -7.65 4.48 6.74
N ASP A 284 -7.86 5.08 7.91
CA ASP A 284 -7.56 6.49 8.15
C ASP A 284 -6.05 6.79 8.08
N GLU A 285 -5.20 5.87 8.54
CA GLU A 285 -3.73 5.99 8.51
C GLU A 285 -3.17 6.17 7.10
N VAL A 286 -3.82 5.65 6.06
CA VAL A 286 -3.32 5.74 4.67
C VAL A 286 -3.10 7.20 4.27
N PHE A 287 -4.11 8.06 4.42
CA PHE A 287 -3.99 9.47 4.02
C PHE A 287 -3.49 10.38 5.13
N THR A 288 -3.81 10.08 6.39
CA THR A 288 -3.37 10.92 7.53
C THR A 288 -1.89 10.75 7.85
N LYS A 289 -1.30 9.61 7.50
CA LYS A 289 0.09 9.28 7.80
C LYS A 289 0.86 8.81 6.57
N ASN A 290 0.57 7.63 6.02
CA ASN A 290 1.46 6.94 5.09
C ASN A 290 1.71 7.77 3.81
N VAL A 291 0.63 8.25 3.17
CA VAL A 291 0.73 9.13 2.00
C VAL A 291 1.46 10.42 2.31
N THR A 292 1.19 10.99 3.48
CA THR A 292 1.84 12.23 3.92
C THR A 292 3.35 12.03 4.16
N GLU A 293 3.76 10.90 4.74
CA GLU A 293 5.16 10.57 5.02
C GLU A 293 5.94 10.31 3.73
N ASP A 294 5.39 9.55 2.78
CA ASP A 294 6.01 9.27 1.48
C ASP A 294 6.21 10.56 0.66
N VAL A 295 5.19 11.42 0.61
CA VAL A 295 5.30 12.70 -0.10
C VAL A 295 6.37 13.59 0.51
N LYS A 296 6.41 13.69 1.85
CA LYS A 296 7.47 14.44 2.56
C LYS A 296 8.86 13.88 2.29
N TYR A 297 9.00 12.56 2.17
CA TYR A 297 10.28 11.94 1.81
C TYR A 297 10.76 12.44 0.43
N TYR A 298 9.89 12.43 -0.59
CA TYR A 298 10.25 12.94 -1.92
C TYR A 298 10.50 14.45 -1.93
N GLU A 299 9.70 15.23 -1.20
CA GLU A 299 9.90 16.67 -1.01
C GLU A 299 11.26 17.00 -0.37
N ALA A 300 11.79 16.11 0.47
CA ALA A 300 13.11 16.27 1.08
C ALA A 300 14.25 15.81 0.16
N VAL A 301 14.11 14.67 -0.52
CA VAL A 301 15.21 14.03 -1.27
C VAL A 301 15.43 14.67 -2.64
N ILE A 302 14.36 15.01 -3.37
CA ILE A 302 14.48 15.53 -4.75
C ILE A 302 15.28 16.85 -4.80
N PRO A 303 14.99 17.88 -3.96
CA PRO A 303 15.76 19.11 -3.99
C PRO A 303 17.26 18.91 -3.71
N LEU A 304 17.61 17.98 -2.83
CA LEU A 304 19.01 17.63 -2.55
C LEU A 304 19.69 17.01 -3.78
N ARG A 305 18.99 16.13 -4.51
CA ARG A 305 19.51 15.54 -5.76
C ARG A 305 19.61 16.58 -6.88
N VAL A 306 18.70 17.54 -6.96
CA VAL A 306 18.80 18.68 -7.89
C VAL A 306 20.04 19.51 -7.57
N GLN A 307 20.28 19.81 -6.29
CA GLN A 307 21.47 20.58 -5.89
C GLN A 307 22.76 19.80 -6.20
N LEU A 308 22.78 18.49 -5.94
CA LEU A 308 23.92 17.64 -6.28
C LEU A 308 24.26 17.72 -7.77
N VAL A 309 23.25 17.64 -8.67
CA VAL A 309 23.46 17.79 -10.11
C VAL A 309 24.06 19.15 -10.45
N LYS A 310 23.58 20.23 -9.83
CA LYS A 310 24.13 21.58 -10.05
C LYS A 310 25.59 21.66 -9.60
N ASP A 311 25.92 21.13 -8.43
CA ASP A 311 27.26 21.16 -7.86
C ASP A 311 28.27 20.38 -8.71
N VAL A 312 27.90 19.19 -9.21
CA VAL A 312 28.80 18.40 -10.07
C VAL A 312 28.96 19.03 -11.46
N ILE A 313 27.93 19.70 -11.99
CA ILE A 313 28.05 20.47 -13.23
C ILE A 313 28.99 21.66 -13.02
N ASP A 314 28.87 22.39 -11.91
CA ASP A 314 29.75 23.52 -11.62
C ASP A 314 31.21 23.09 -11.47
N ALA A 315 31.48 21.93 -10.85
CA ALA A 315 32.82 21.36 -10.79
C ALA A 315 33.37 21.03 -12.19
N GLU A 316 32.58 20.36 -13.03
CA GLU A 316 32.95 20.00 -14.40
C GLU A 316 33.22 21.22 -15.29
N LEU A 317 32.52 22.34 -15.06
CA LEU A 317 32.68 23.56 -15.85
C LEU A 317 33.94 24.37 -15.49
N VAL A 318 34.58 24.05 -14.35
CA VAL A 318 35.79 24.72 -13.84
C VAL A 318 37.06 23.95 -14.22
N GLU A 319 36.96 22.64 -14.49
CA GLU A 319 38.04 21.79 -15.02
C GLU A 319 38.29 22.02 -16.52
#